data_AF-A0A922DS59-F1
#
_entry.id   AF-A0A922DS59-F1
#
_cell.length_a   1.000
_cell.length_b   1.000
_cell.length_c   1.000
_cell.angle_alpha   90.00
_cell.angle_beta   90.00
_cell.angle_gamma   90.00
#
_symmetry.space_group_name_H-M   'P 1'
#
loop_
_entity.id
_entity.type
_entity.pdbx_description
1 polymer ?
#
loop_
_entity_poly.entity_id
_entity_poly.type
_entity_poly.pdbx_seq_one_letter_code
_entity_poly.pdbx_strand_id
1 'polypeptide(L)'
;MNKKKLLTSFPTLLPQFFPLLLKLIAWNGERLEKSFLKVFPGLMSPGSFLPLFPSLVDLPILVVALEKVERSSGSLIGSSIASIQKSAAPEMLLALMDEAYTGSTIGDGGADSESEDINTIDVADPLFLDLLKDENDGIAERHWTSPGMATALQAAINTPQSERLKQILKMAPRILDVYIAITLRDVNNSLICALISLLMSRHATIFPDKRFSYEVHKRLLEFMLATFHRSPDFIALLKKPIMDRLGEAYDSPAKTELALQLCWAIGEHGGGGDSHKDAARELFESLELLLYENLSSSRLGIRQESALSSDSETSRKSSQSRLLCFVVTAIAKLATHHRELLPRARVSLGKLDPESQT
;
A
#
# COMPACT_ATOMS: atom_id res chain seq x y z
N MET A 1 2.41 35.86 -1.27
CA MET A 1 1.33 36.81 -0.96
C MET A 1 -0.08 36.30 -1.34
N ASN A 2 -0.27 35.28 -2.21
CA ASN A 2 -1.60 34.76 -2.58
C ASN A 2 -2.10 33.49 -1.84
N LYS A 3 -1.32 32.88 -0.94
CA LYS A 3 -1.70 31.62 -0.27
C LYS A 3 -3.00 31.73 0.53
N LYS A 4 -3.16 32.80 1.33
CA LYS A 4 -4.40 33.02 2.09
C LYS A 4 -5.60 33.21 1.16
N LYS A 5 -5.47 34.08 0.14
CA LYS A 5 -6.54 34.32 -0.85
C LYS A 5 -6.96 33.05 -1.58
N LEU A 6 -6.01 32.21 -2.03
CA LEU A 6 -6.34 30.98 -2.74
C LEU A 6 -7.04 29.95 -1.84
N LEU A 7 -6.58 29.80 -0.60
CA LEU A 7 -7.21 28.92 0.39
C LEU A 7 -8.58 29.42 0.84
N THR A 8 -8.80 30.74 0.92
CA THR A 8 -10.08 31.32 1.34
C THR A 8 -11.09 31.44 0.19
N SER A 9 -10.62 31.67 -1.05
CA SER A 9 -11.49 31.89 -2.21
C SER A 9 -11.79 30.61 -2.98
N PHE A 10 -10.89 29.61 -2.95
CA PHE A 10 -11.05 28.33 -3.66
C PHE A 10 -10.58 27.16 -2.79
N PRO A 11 -11.26 26.87 -1.66
CA PRO A 11 -10.83 25.87 -0.69
C PRO A 11 -10.78 24.44 -1.27
N THR A 12 -11.54 24.16 -2.31
CA THR A 12 -11.65 22.84 -2.97
C THR A 12 -10.66 22.62 -4.11
N LEU A 13 -10.04 23.70 -4.62
CA LEU A 13 -9.20 23.64 -5.82
C LEU A 13 -7.91 22.84 -5.58
N LEU A 14 -7.24 23.10 -4.46
CA LEU A 14 -6.02 22.37 -4.09
C LEU A 14 -6.28 20.87 -3.85
N PRO A 15 -7.31 20.48 -3.08
CA PRO A 15 -7.73 19.09 -2.99
C PRO A 15 -8.07 18.44 -4.32
N GLN A 16 -8.75 19.13 -5.23
CA GLN A 16 -9.14 18.54 -6.52
C GLN A 16 -7.92 18.23 -7.40
N PHE A 17 -6.89 19.08 -7.37
CA PHE A 17 -5.71 18.94 -8.21
C PHE A 17 -4.51 18.28 -7.50
N PHE A 18 -4.71 17.62 -6.35
CA PHE A 18 -3.62 16.94 -5.64
C PHE A 18 -2.87 15.92 -6.54
N PRO A 19 -3.53 15.13 -7.43
CA PRO A 19 -2.81 14.16 -8.25
C PRO A 19 -1.83 14.83 -9.22
N LEU A 20 -2.23 15.95 -9.84
CA LEU A 20 -1.37 16.74 -10.72
C LEU A 20 -0.20 17.35 -9.95
N LEU A 21 -0.43 17.81 -8.72
CA LEU A 21 0.64 18.35 -7.87
C LEU A 21 1.63 17.26 -7.44
N LEU A 22 1.17 16.03 -7.21
CA LEU A 22 2.05 14.88 -6.98
C LEU A 22 2.84 14.50 -8.23
N LYS A 23 2.22 14.50 -9.43
CA LYS A 23 2.94 14.32 -10.72
C LYS A 23 4.01 15.39 -10.90
N LEU A 24 3.70 16.66 -10.60
CA LEU A 24 4.67 17.76 -10.67
C LEU A 24 5.86 17.55 -9.72
N ILE A 25 5.61 17.08 -8.49
CA ILE A 25 6.66 16.80 -7.52
C ILE A 25 7.49 15.58 -7.90
N ALA A 26 6.82 14.50 -8.31
CA ALA A 26 7.49 13.30 -8.80
C ALA A 26 8.44 13.65 -9.96
N TRP A 27 8.05 14.55 -10.86
CA TRP A 27 8.88 14.95 -12.01
C TRP A 27 10.05 15.87 -11.65
N ASN A 28 9.84 16.85 -10.77
CA ASN A 28 10.82 17.91 -10.47
C ASN A 28 11.68 17.66 -9.23
N GLY A 29 11.33 16.67 -8.40
CA GLY A 29 12.09 16.25 -7.23
C GLY A 29 12.36 17.38 -6.22
N GLU A 30 13.59 17.43 -5.71
CA GLU A 30 13.98 18.32 -4.59
C GLU A 30 13.82 19.81 -4.91
N ARG A 31 13.83 20.19 -6.20
CA ARG A 31 13.71 21.59 -6.63
C ARG A 31 12.43 22.25 -6.12
N LEU A 32 11.34 21.49 -5.98
CA LEU A 32 10.04 21.99 -5.55
C LEU A 32 9.64 21.55 -4.13
N GLU A 33 10.43 20.72 -3.45
CA GLU A 33 10.11 20.14 -2.12
C GLU A 33 9.68 21.23 -1.11
N LYS A 34 10.52 22.25 -0.92
CA LYS A 34 10.25 23.32 0.08
C LYS A 34 8.97 24.10 -0.21
N SER A 35 8.68 24.33 -1.48
CA SER A 35 7.45 25.04 -1.89
C SER A 35 6.23 24.14 -1.75
N PHE A 36 6.37 22.86 -2.09
CA PHE A 36 5.32 21.88 -1.97
C PHE A 36 4.93 21.62 -0.51
N LEU A 37 5.89 21.43 0.40
CA LEU A 37 5.60 21.25 1.83
C LEU A 37 4.84 22.44 2.43
N LYS A 38 5.01 23.65 1.88
CA LYS A 38 4.21 24.82 2.30
C LYS A 38 2.77 24.77 1.80
N VAL A 39 2.51 24.14 0.66
CA VAL A 39 1.16 24.03 0.06
C VAL A 39 0.45 22.75 0.49
N PHE A 40 1.21 21.70 0.82
CA PHE A 40 0.73 20.36 1.14
C PHE A 40 -0.39 20.30 2.17
N PRO A 41 -0.39 21.06 3.29
CA PRO A 41 -1.51 21.06 4.22
C PRO A 41 -2.84 21.48 3.58
N GLY A 42 -2.81 22.32 2.54
CA GLY A 42 -3.99 22.73 1.79
C GLY A 42 -4.55 21.66 0.86
N LEU A 43 -3.81 20.56 0.64
CA LEU A 43 -4.29 19.39 -0.11
C LEU A 43 -5.13 18.47 0.76
N MET A 44 -5.03 18.57 2.09
CA MET A 44 -5.76 17.72 3.04
C MET A 44 -7.14 18.32 3.30
N SER A 45 -8.14 17.77 2.64
CA SER A 45 -9.56 18.06 2.86
C SER A 45 -10.31 16.75 3.12
N PRO A 46 -11.55 16.78 3.65
CA PRO A 46 -12.31 15.56 3.91
C PRO A 46 -12.45 14.63 2.67
N GLY A 47 -12.55 15.21 1.47
CA GLY A 47 -12.68 14.43 0.22
C GLY A 47 -11.35 13.89 -0.34
N SER A 48 -10.23 14.55 -0.04
CA SER A 48 -8.91 14.16 -0.55
C SER A 48 -8.07 13.39 0.47
N PHE A 49 -8.42 13.43 1.76
CA PHE A 49 -7.62 12.89 2.86
C PHE A 49 -7.28 11.41 2.70
N LEU A 50 -8.28 10.55 2.46
CA LEU A 50 -8.08 9.11 2.30
C LEU A 50 -7.35 8.77 0.99
N PRO A 51 -7.73 9.33 -0.19
CA PRO A 51 -6.98 9.16 -1.44
C PRO A 51 -5.53 9.63 -1.44
N LEU A 52 -5.21 10.63 -0.61
CA LEU A 52 -3.88 11.20 -0.57
C LEU A 52 -2.88 10.21 0.03
N PHE A 53 -3.28 9.43 1.05
CA PHE A 53 -2.41 8.45 1.69
C PHE A 53 -1.75 7.45 0.70
N PRO A 54 -2.49 6.66 -0.09
CA PRO A 54 -1.88 5.70 -1.01
C PRO A 54 -1.03 6.43 -2.05
N SER A 55 -1.50 7.57 -2.56
CA SER A 55 -0.72 8.40 -3.49
C SER A 55 0.59 8.94 -2.90
N LEU A 56 0.66 9.12 -1.57
CA LEU A 56 1.89 9.50 -0.87
C LEU A 56 2.89 8.35 -0.74
N VAL A 57 2.39 7.17 -0.41
CA VAL A 57 3.21 5.96 -0.32
C VAL A 57 3.69 5.52 -1.70
N ASP A 58 2.90 5.78 -2.74
CA ASP A 58 3.12 5.36 -4.12
C ASP A 58 3.92 6.40 -4.94
N LEU A 59 4.40 7.49 -4.35
CA LEU A 59 5.23 8.48 -5.07
C LEU A 59 6.41 7.87 -5.84
N PRO A 60 7.20 6.93 -5.25
CA PRO A 60 8.27 6.28 -6.01
C PRO A 60 7.74 5.51 -7.23
N ILE A 61 6.55 4.92 -7.11
CA ILE A 61 5.92 4.18 -8.21
C ILE A 61 5.47 5.15 -9.31
N LEU A 62 4.93 6.30 -8.93
CA LEU A 62 4.57 7.37 -9.86
C LEU A 62 5.80 7.85 -10.66
N VAL A 63 6.97 7.97 -10.02
CA VAL A 63 8.22 8.29 -10.73
C VAL A 63 8.57 7.21 -11.75
N VAL A 64 8.52 5.94 -11.35
CA VAL A 64 8.80 4.82 -12.28
C VAL A 64 7.83 4.84 -13.47
N ALA A 65 6.55 5.13 -13.23
CA ALA A 65 5.54 5.27 -14.28
C ALA A 65 5.89 6.38 -15.27
N LEU A 66 6.20 7.58 -14.74
CA LEU A 66 6.54 8.75 -15.55
C LEU A 66 7.82 8.51 -16.37
N GLU A 67 8.82 7.86 -15.79
CA GLU A 67 10.06 7.54 -16.50
C GLU A 67 9.90 6.44 -17.56
N LYS A 68 9.00 5.48 -17.34
CA LYS A 68 8.66 4.50 -18.38
C LYS A 68 8.00 5.19 -19.57
N VAL A 69 7.05 6.10 -19.32
CA VAL A 69 6.40 6.88 -20.39
C VAL A 69 7.39 7.80 -21.11
N GLU A 70 8.34 8.41 -20.40
CA GLU A 70 9.40 9.22 -21.01
C GLU A 70 10.28 8.38 -21.95
N ARG A 71 10.61 7.14 -21.56
CA ARG A 71 11.39 6.23 -22.40
C ARG A 71 10.60 5.72 -23.60
N SER A 72 9.30 5.40 -23.43
CA SER A 72 8.45 4.91 -24.52
C SER A 72 8.03 6.01 -25.50
N SER A 73 7.89 7.25 -25.02
CA SER A 73 7.49 8.41 -25.84
C SER A 73 8.68 9.10 -26.52
N GLY A 74 9.90 8.64 -26.24
CA GLY A 74 11.13 9.34 -26.58
C GLY A 74 11.28 10.63 -25.78
N SER A 75 12.50 11.18 -25.75
CA SER A 75 12.74 12.50 -25.19
C SER A 75 11.85 13.53 -25.91
N LEU A 76 10.78 13.97 -25.26
CA LEU A 76 9.91 15.06 -25.70
C LEU A 76 10.63 16.42 -25.55
N ILE A 77 11.88 16.50 -26.01
CA ILE A 77 12.50 17.75 -26.44
C ILE A 77 11.90 18.05 -27.82
N GLY A 78 10.70 18.64 -27.80
CA GLY A 78 10.27 19.61 -28.81
C GLY A 78 9.77 19.16 -30.19
N SER A 79 9.68 17.87 -30.53
CA SER A 79 9.22 17.47 -31.89
C SER A 79 7.90 16.69 -31.98
N SER A 80 7.40 16.07 -30.91
CA SER A 80 6.31 15.08 -31.03
C SER A 80 4.93 15.51 -30.54
N ILE A 81 4.65 16.81 -30.39
CA ILE A 81 3.27 17.30 -30.17
C ILE A 81 2.47 17.30 -31.50
N ALA A 82 3.15 17.25 -32.65
CA ALA A 82 2.50 17.15 -33.96
C ALA A 82 2.03 15.74 -34.33
N SER A 83 2.51 14.68 -33.65
CA SER A 83 2.21 13.29 -34.05
C SER A 83 1.04 12.64 -33.29
N ILE A 84 0.56 13.26 -32.19
CA ILE A 84 -0.58 12.74 -31.40
C ILE A 84 -1.94 13.14 -32.02
N GLN A 85 -1.95 13.98 -33.06
CA GLN A 85 -3.15 14.27 -33.86
C GLN A 85 -3.44 13.26 -34.99
N LYS A 86 -2.68 12.17 -35.10
CA LYS A 86 -3.00 11.08 -36.05
C LYS A 86 -3.58 9.87 -35.31
N SER A 87 -4.68 10.07 -34.59
CA SER A 87 -5.51 8.94 -34.19
C SER A 87 -6.09 8.33 -35.46
N ALA A 88 -6.09 7.00 -35.59
CA ALA A 88 -6.66 6.27 -36.73
C ALA A 88 -8.21 6.28 -36.77
N ALA A 89 -8.85 6.94 -35.80
CA ALA A 89 -10.29 7.00 -35.65
C ALA A 89 -11.02 7.99 -36.60
N PRO A 90 -10.48 9.18 -36.95
CA PRO A 90 -11.14 10.11 -37.87
C PRO A 90 -10.95 9.72 -39.34
N GLU A 91 -9.81 9.12 -39.70
CA GLU A 91 -9.55 8.66 -41.09
C GLU A 91 -10.47 7.49 -41.48
N MET A 92 -10.75 6.57 -40.55
CA MET A 92 -11.67 5.45 -40.81
C MET A 92 -13.13 5.90 -40.92
N LEU A 93 -13.54 6.94 -40.17
CA LEU A 93 -14.86 7.56 -40.31
C LEU A 93 -15.00 8.35 -41.62
N LEU A 94 -13.95 9.05 -42.05
CA LEU A 94 -13.88 9.72 -43.35
C LEU A 94 -13.90 8.71 -44.51
N ALA A 95 -13.19 7.60 -44.40
CA ALA A 95 -13.19 6.53 -45.41
C ALA A 95 -14.55 5.82 -45.52
N LEU A 96 -15.22 5.54 -44.39
CA LEU A 96 -16.57 4.96 -44.39
C LEU A 96 -17.63 5.94 -44.93
N MET A 97 -17.44 7.24 -44.74
CA MET A 97 -18.30 8.27 -45.33
C MET A 97 -18.09 8.38 -46.86
N ASP A 98 -16.86 8.25 -47.34
CA ASP A 98 -16.55 8.24 -48.79
C ASP A 98 -17.03 6.95 -49.47
N GLU A 99 -16.96 5.80 -48.80
CA GLU A 99 -17.48 4.51 -49.31
C GLU A 99 -19.01 4.53 -49.45
N ALA A 100 -19.72 5.12 -48.48
CA ALA A 100 -21.17 5.30 -48.53
C ALA A 100 -21.62 6.33 -49.59
N TYR A 101 -20.73 7.24 -50.02
CA TYR A 101 -21.05 8.31 -50.97
C TYR A 101 -20.62 7.98 -52.41
N THR A 102 -19.62 7.11 -52.61
CA THR A 102 -19.06 6.79 -53.94
C THR A 102 -19.27 5.34 -54.38
N GLY A 103 -19.70 4.44 -53.50
CA GLY A 103 -20.17 3.09 -53.84
C GLY A 103 -19.14 2.16 -54.50
N SER A 104 -17.84 2.44 -54.37
CA SER A 104 -16.80 1.67 -55.06
C SER A 104 -16.12 0.68 -54.11
N THR A 105 -16.42 -0.61 -54.27
CA THR A 105 -15.74 -1.71 -53.58
C THR A 105 -14.33 -1.89 -54.16
N ILE A 106 -13.27 -1.63 -53.39
CA ILE A 106 -11.91 -1.97 -53.83
C ILE A 106 -11.65 -3.44 -53.53
N GLY A 107 -11.33 -4.17 -54.61
CA GLY A 107 -11.19 -5.60 -54.68
C GLY A 107 -9.95 -6.18 -54.02
N ASP A 108 -10.09 -7.48 -53.77
CA ASP A 108 -9.07 -8.47 -53.46
C ASP A 108 -7.84 -8.39 -54.39
N GLY A 109 -6.65 -8.45 -53.80
CA GLY A 109 -5.38 -8.37 -54.51
C GLY A 109 -4.18 -8.57 -53.59
N GLY A 110 -3.77 -9.83 -53.44
CA GLY A 110 -2.53 -10.19 -52.74
C GLY A 110 -1.26 -9.82 -53.51
N ALA A 111 -0.20 -9.47 -52.79
CA ALA A 111 1.20 -9.67 -53.17
C ALA A 111 2.10 -9.31 -51.98
N ASP A 112 3.10 -10.15 -51.77
CA ASP A 112 4.10 -10.10 -50.71
C ASP A 112 4.89 -8.78 -50.66
N SER A 113 5.19 -8.31 -49.46
CA SER A 113 6.34 -7.45 -49.18
C SER A 113 6.78 -7.68 -47.74
N GLU A 114 7.70 -8.64 -47.59
CA GLU A 114 8.64 -8.65 -46.48
C GLU A 114 9.46 -7.36 -46.53
N SER A 115 9.36 -6.52 -45.51
CA SER A 115 10.53 -5.81 -44.96
C SER A 115 10.15 -4.94 -43.77
N GLU A 116 11.11 -4.88 -42.85
CA GLU A 116 11.30 -3.92 -41.77
C GLU A 116 10.58 -4.23 -40.46
N ASP A 117 11.36 -4.90 -39.60
CA ASP A 117 11.40 -4.82 -38.15
C ASP A 117 10.70 -3.58 -37.58
N ILE A 118 9.38 -3.68 -37.44
CA ILE A 118 8.68 -2.90 -36.44
C ILE A 118 9.12 -3.52 -35.12
N ASN A 119 10.18 -2.96 -34.53
CA ASN A 119 10.37 -3.00 -33.09
C ASN A 119 8.99 -2.74 -32.50
N THR A 120 8.38 -3.79 -31.97
CA THR A 120 7.14 -3.72 -31.22
C THR A 120 7.41 -2.65 -30.17
N ILE A 121 6.84 -1.47 -30.39
CA ILE A 121 6.84 -0.39 -29.42
C ILE A 121 6.28 -1.06 -28.18
N ASP A 122 7.13 -1.26 -27.18
CA ASP A 122 6.77 -1.81 -25.88
C ASP A 122 5.81 -0.78 -25.28
N VAL A 123 4.54 -0.90 -25.68
CA VAL A 123 3.43 -0.06 -25.26
C VAL A 123 3.47 -0.14 -23.77
N ALA A 124 3.89 0.97 -23.14
CA ALA A 124 4.09 1.08 -21.71
C ALA A 124 3.04 0.22 -20.98
N ASP A 125 3.53 -0.82 -20.29
CA ASP A 125 2.74 -1.83 -19.59
C ASP A 125 1.43 -1.20 -19.06
N PRO A 126 0.24 -1.65 -19.53
CA PRO A 126 -1.03 -0.94 -19.39
C PRO A 126 -1.35 -0.54 -17.94
N LEU A 127 -0.78 -1.26 -16.97
CA LEU A 127 -0.82 -0.98 -15.55
C LEU A 127 -0.23 0.40 -15.15
N PHE A 128 0.82 0.88 -15.84
CA PHE A 128 1.43 2.19 -15.57
C PHE A 128 0.70 3.34 -16.27
N LEU A 129 0.07 3.07 -17.42
CA LEU A 129 -0.77 4.05 -18.10
C LEU A 129 -2.05 4.31 -17.29
N ASP A 130 -2.61 3.28 -16.66
CA ASP A 130 -3.73 3.44 -15.72
C ASP A 130 -3.38 4.33 -14.51
N LEU A 131 -2.12 4.29 -14.04
CA LEU A 131 -1.64 5.18 -12.98
C LEU A 131 -1.52 6.65 -13.42
N LEU A 132 -1.43 6.89 -14.74
CA LEU A 132 -1.19 8.22 -15.31
C LEU A 132 -2.44 8.86 -15.91
N LYS A 133 -3.54 8.12 -16.05
CA LYS A 133 -4.87 8.66 -16.43
C LYS A 133 -5.26 9.83 -15.51
N ASP A 134 -6.09 10.73 -16.06
CA ASP A 134 -6.61 11.86 -15.30
C ASP A 134 -7.65 11.32 -14.29
N GLU A 135 -7.38 11.47 -13.00
CA GLU A 135 -8.19 10.89 -11.91
C GLU A 135 -9.52 11.66 -11.68
N ASN A 136 -9.87 12.60 -12.56
CA ASN A 136 -11.19 13.24 -12.58
C ASN A 136 -12.34 12.25 -12.92
N ASP A 137 -12.02 11.07 -13.46
CA ASP A 137 -12.97 9.98 -13.72
C ASP A 137 -13.12 8.99 -12.54
N GLY A 138 -12.48 9.28 -11.40
CA GLY A 138 -12.46 8.42 -10.22
C GLY A 138 -11.13 7.67 -10.10
N ILE A 139 -10.68 7.48 -8.86
CA ILE A 139 -9.44 6.76 -8.56
C ILE A 139 -9.68 5.29 -8.87
N ALA A 140 -9.15 4.80 -9.99
CA ALA A 140 -9.20 3.39 -10.34
C ALA A 140 -8.56 2.56 -9.22
N GLU A 141 -9.21 1.45 -8.85
CA GLU A 141 -8.71 0.51 -7.86
C GLU A 141 -7.33 0.01 -8.31
N ARG A 142 -6.29 0.43 -7.60
CA ARG A 142 -4.91 0.15 -7.99
C ARG A 142 -4.57 -1.29 -7.60
N HIS A 143 -4.44 -2.18 -8.58
CA HIS A 143 -4.21 -3.62 -8.40
C HIS A 143 -2.74 -3.93 -8.05
N TRP A 144 -2.29 -3.40 -6.91
CA TRP A 144 -0.92 -3.50 -6.42
C TRP A 144 -0.46 -4.91 -6.04
N THR A 145 -1.41 -5.84 -5.92
CA THR A 145 -1.16 -7.27 -5.65
C THR A 145 -0.94 -8.07 -6.92
N SER A 146 -1.02 -7.46 -8.11
CA SER A 146 -0.81 -8.19 -9.35
C SER A 146 0.66 -8.65 -9.50
N PRO A 147 0.90 -9.91 -9.93
CA PRO A 147 2.25 -10.42 -10.15
C PRO A 147 3.04 -9.57 -11.15
N GLY A 148 2.38 -8.99 -12.16
CA GLY A 148 2.99 -8.11 -13.15
C GLY A 148 3.51 -6.79 -12.58
N MET A 149 2.79 -6.18 -11.63
CA MET A 149 3.28 -4.98 -10.95
C MET A 149 4.47 -5.30 -10.05
N ALA A 150 4.45 -6.43 -9.34
CA ALA A 150 5.55 -6.84 -8.47
C ALA A 150 6.85 -7.08 -9.27
N THR A 151 6.77 -7.75 -10.43
CA THR A 151 7.93 -7.96 -11.30
C THR A 151 8.43 -6.65 -11.91
N ALA A 152 7.53 -5.75 -12.32
CA ALA A 152 7.90 -4.45 -12.85
C ALA A 152 8.61 -3.57 -11.82
N LEU A 153 8.15 -3.56 -10.56
CA LEU A 153 8.79 -2.84 -9.47
C LEU A 153 10.14 -3.45 -9.10
N GLN A 154 10.25 -4.78 -9.10
CA GLN A 154 11.53 -5.45 -8.87
C GLN A 154 12.55 -5.15 -9.97
N ALA A 155 12.11 -5.10 -11.24
CA ALA A 155 12.95 -4.70 -12.36
C ALA A 155 13.41 -3.24 -12.25
N ALA A 156 12.55 -2.33 -11.77
CA ALA A 156 12.89 -0.94 -11.53
C ALA A 156 13.96 -0.75 -10.43
N ILE A 157 14.05 -1.68 -9.47
CA ILE A 157 15.09 -1.67 -8.43
C ILE A 157 16.41 -2.25 -8.94
N ASN A 158 16.34 -3.27 -9.79
CA ASN A 158 17.52 -3.94 -10.34
C ASN A 158 18.26 -3.10 -11.39
N THR A 159 17.62 -2.05 -11.90
CA THR A 159 18.22 -1.07 -12.82
C THR A 159 18.83 0.11 -12.05
N PRO A 160 19.86 0.78 -12.60
CA PRO A 160 20.45 1.95 -11.94
C PRO A 160 19.38 3.03 -11.73
N GLN A 161 19.10 3.32 -10.45
CA GLN A 161 18.07 4.29 -10.06
C GLN A 161 18.40 5.68 -10.60
N SER A 162 17.40 6.33 -11.19
CA SER A 162 17.50 7.73 -11.61
C SER A 162 17.73 8.65 -10.41
N GLU A 163 18.33 9.82 -10.65
CA GLU A 163 18.47 10.84 -9.61
C GLU A 163 17.10 11.31 -9.07
N ARG A 164 16.08 11.33 -9.93
CA ARG A 164 14.70 11.67 -9.58
C ARG A 164 14.11 10.65 -8.60
N LEU A 165 14.27 9.36 -8.85
CA LEU A 165 13.81 8.29 -7.96
C LEU A 165 14.52 8.36 -6.61
N LYS A 166 15.85 8.54 -6.59
CA LYS A 166 16.63 8.70 -5.36
C LYS A 166 16.16 9.89 -4.51
N GLN A 167 15.83 11.01 -5.15
CA GLN A 167 15.28 12.20 -4.48
C GLN A 167 13.92 11.88 -3.86
N ILE A 168 13.01 11.27 -4.63
CA ILE A 168 11.66 10.96 -4.17
C ILE A 168 11.64 9.90 -3.06
N LEU A 169 12.51 8.91 -3.09
CA LEU A 169 12.68 7.94 -1.99
C LEU A 169 13.07 8.62 -0.66
N LYS A 170 13.78 9.76 -0.71
CA LYS A 170 14.11 10.55 0.48
C LYS A 170 13.01 11.55 0.87
N MET A 171 12.30 12.09 -0.10
CA MET A 171 11.27 13.12 0.10
C MET A 171 9.95 12.54 0.59
N ALA A 172 9.51 11.40 0.05
CA ALA A 172 8.20 10.82 0.34
C ALA A 172 7.97 10.55 1.84
N PRO A 173 8.92 9.98 2.61
CA PRO A 173 8.76 9.83 4.07
C PRO A 173 8.58 11.17 4.81
N ARG A 174 9.22 12.25 4.35
CA ARG A 174 9.08 13.59 4.95
C ARG A 174 7.72 14.21 4.67
N ILE A 175 7.18 14.00 3.46
CA ILE A 175 5.83 14.43 3.12
C ILE A 175 4.82 13.64 3.97
N LEU A 176 5.07 12.34 4.15
CA LEU A 176 4.27 11.48 5.03
C LEU A 176 4.31 11.96 6.49
N ASP A 177 5.44 12.44 7.00
CA ASP A 177 5.55 13.02 8.34
C ASP A 177 4.60 14.22 8.52
N VAL A 178 4.52 15.10 7.50
CA VAL A 178 3.58 16.24 7.53
C VAL A 178 2.13 15.75 7.48
N TYR A 179 1.83 14.75 6.65
CA TYR A 179 0.49 14.13 6.58
C TYR A 179 0.07 13.55 7.94
N ILE A 180 0.93 12.76 8.57
CA ILE A 180 0.70 12.15 9.88
C ILE A 180 0.51 13.24 10.95
N ALA A 181 1.36 14.27 10.96
CA ALA A 181 1.28 15.35 11.94
C ALA A 181 -0.04 16.13 11.86
N ILE A 182 -0.56 16.39 10.66
CA ILE A 182 -1.86 17.03 10.46
C ILE A 182 -2.98 16.07 10.87
N THR A 183 -2.87 14.79 10.51
CA THR A 183 -3.86 13.76 10.83
C THR A 183 -4.10 13.65 12.33
N LEU A 184 -3.03 13.62 13.13
CA LEU A 184 -3.14 13.50 14.58
C LEU A 184 -3.75 14.75 15.24
N ARG A 185 -3.69 15.92 14.60
CA ARG A 185 -4.16 17.20 15.15
C ARG A 185 -5.59 17.53 14.75
N ASP A 186 -5.91 17.41 13.47
CA ASP A 186 -7.05 18.10 12.86
C ASP A 186 -8.14 17.15 12.32
N VAL A 187 -7.87 15.84 12.24
CA VAL A 187 -8.77 14.87 11.59
C VAL A 187 -9.65 14.14 12.62
N ASN A 188 -10.88 13.85 12.23
CA ASN A 188 -11.85 13.17 13.09
C ASN A 188 -11.57 11.65 13.24
N ASN A 189 -12.12 11.06 14.29
CA ASN A 189 -11.89 9.65 14.62
C ASN A 189 -12.37 8.68 13.52
N SER A 190 -13.46 9.00 12.81
CA SER A 190 -13.98 8.14 11.74
C SER A 190 -13.03 8.05 10.55
N LEU A 191 -12.45 9.16 10.11
CA LEU A 191 -11.46 9.17 9.03
C LEU A 191 -10.14 8.53 9.46
N ILE A 192 -9.72 8.74 10.71
CA ILE A 192 -8.55 8.04 11.27
C ILE A 192 -8.76 6.52 11.26
N CYS A 193 -9.93 6.05 11.69
CA CYS A 193 -10.28 4.63 11.68
C CYS A 193 -10.21 4.05 10.25
N ALA A 194 -10.81 4.75 9.27
CA ALA A 194 -10.73 4.34 7.87
C ALA A 194 -9.29 4.33 7.34
N LEU A 195 -8.48 5.33 7.71
CA LEU A 195 -7.08 5.40 7.34
C LEU A 195 -6.30 4.20 7.92
N ILE A 196 -6.47 3.85 9.20
CA ILE A 196 -5.77 2.71 9.82
C ILE A 196 -6.07 1.41 9.05
N SER A 197 -7.32 1.17 8.67
CA SER A 197 -7.68 0.02 7.82
C SER A 197 -6.92 0.02 6.49
N LEU A 198 -6.77 1.19 5.87
CA LEU A 198 -6.02 1.36 4.63
C LEU A 198 -4.51 1.15 4.85
N LEU A 199 -3.94 1.61 5.96
CA LEU A 199 -2.54 1.38 6.33
C LEU A 199 -2.23 -0.11 6.43
N MET A 200 -3.10 -0.87 7.12
CA MET A 200 -2.95 -2.32 7.30
C MET A 200 -2.96 -3.05 5.96
N SER A 201 -3.84 -2.67 5.04
CA SER A 201 -3.90 -3.25 3.69
C SER A 201 -2.65 -2.93 2.87
N ARG A 202 -2.14 -1.71 2.96
CA ARG A 202 -0.96 -1.26 2.20
C ARG A 202 0.38 -1.71 2.77
N HIS A 203 0.43 -2.17 4.00
CA HIS A 203 1.68 -2.51 4.70
C HIS A 203 2.59 -3.46 3.90
N ALA A 204 2.04 -4.51 3.27
CA ALA A 204 2.85 -5.47 2.51
C ALA A 204 3.18 -5.03 1.06
N THR A 205 2.63 -3.91 0.58
CA THR A 205 2.67 -3.51 -0.84
C THR A 205 3.40 -2.17 -1.06
N ILE A 206 4.28 -1.79 -0.13
CA ILE A 206 5.13 -0.60 -0.24
C ILE A 206 6.25 -0.84 -1.25
N PHE A 207 6.69 0.24 -1.92
CA PHE A 207 7.77 0.19 -2.91
C PHE A 207 9.01 -0.56 -2.38
N PRO A 208 9.55 -1.57 -3.11
CA PRO A 208 10.51 -2.54 -2.56
C PRO A 208 11.95 -2.02 -2.33
N ASP A 209 12.16 -0.73 -2.10
CA ASP A 209 13.45 -0.19 -1.68
C ASP A 209 13.66 -0.39 -0.17
N LYS A 210 14.77 -1.02 0.24
CA LYS A 210 15.00 -1.43 1.64
C LYS A 210 14.95 -0.26 2.62
N ARG A 211 15.54 0.89 2.27
CA ARG A 211 15.62 2.05 3.17
C ARG A 211 14.28 2.76 3.24
N PHE A 212 13.67 3.00 2.08
CA PHE A 212 12.35 3.62 2.00
C PHE A 212 11.28 2.80 2.70
N SER A 213 11.22 1.49 2.42
CA SER A 213 10.25 0.57 3.03
C SER A 213 10.37 0.57 4.55
N TYR A 214 11.59 0.50 5.10
CA TYR A 214 11.83 0.59 6.54
C TYR A 214 11.31 1.91 7.14
N GLU A 215 11.67 3.05 6.53
CA GLU A 215 11.27 4.38 7.01
C GLU A 215 9.74 4.58 6.96
N VAL A 216 9.08 4.08 5.92
CA VAL A 216 7.61 4.14 5.79
C VAL A 216 6.94 3.20 6.79
N HIS A 217 7.32 1.92 6.85
CA HIS A 217 6.74 0.96 7.81
C HIS A 217 6.84 1.47 9.24
N LYS A 218 8.02 1.99 9.64
CA LYS A 218 8.23 2.56 10.96
C LYS A 218 7.21 3.66 11.29
N ARG A 219 7.02 4.63 10.38
CA ARG A 219 6.06 5.74 10.55
C ARG A 219 4.62 5.26 10.62
N LEU A 220 4.24 4.29 9.77
CA LEU A 220 2.89 3.75 9.74
C LEU A 220 2.57 3.01 11.05
N LEU A 221 3.52 2.22 11.56
CA LEU A 221 3.39 1.51 12.83
C LEU A 221 3.33 2.49 14.00
N GLU A 222 4.24 3.47 14.08
CA GLU A 222 4.23 4.49 15.13
C GLU A 222 2.92 5.28 15.15
N PHE A 223 2.40 5.66 13.98
CA PHE A 223 1.09 6.32 13.86
C PHE A 223 -0.06 5.42 14.32
N MET A 224 -0.08 4.15 13.90
CA MET A 224 -1.12 3.20 14.28
C MET A 224 -1.14 2.96 15.79
N LEU A 225 0.03 2.74 16.40
CA LEU A 225 0.13 2.55 17.85
C LEU A 225 -0.24 3.83 18.62
N ALA A 226 0.16 5.01 18.14
CA ALA A 226 -0.22 6.28 18.77
C ALA A 226 -1.73 6.53 18.70
N THR A 227 -2.39 6.12 17.61
CA THR A 227 -3.85 6.25 17.47
C THR A 227 -4.61 5.26 18.34
N PHE A 228 -4.15 4.01 18.45
CA PHE A 228 -4.71 3.03 19.41
C PHE A 228 -4.52 3.46 20.86
N HIS A 229 -3.36 4.01 21.21
CA HIS A 229 -3.12 4.53 22.55
C HIS A 229 -4.04 5.71 22.90
N ARG A 230 -4.28 6.61 21.95
CA ARG A 230 -5.19 7.75 22.15
C ARG A 230 -6.66 7.32 22.24
N SER A 231 -7.05 6.32 21.44
CA SER A 231 -8.43 5.85 21.33
C SER A 231 -8.47 4.32 21.20
N PRO A 232 -8.51 3.59 22.33
CA PRO A 232 -8.57 2.12 22.34
C PRO A 232 -9.72 1.54 21.52
N ASP A 233 -10.88 2.22 21.50
CA ASP A 233 -12.10 1.81 20.77
C ASP A 233 -11.84 1.47 19.29
N PHE A 234 -10.81 2.06 18.67
CA PHE A 234 -10.42 1.74 17.29
C PHE A 234 -10.10 0.26 17.10
N ILE A 235 -9.54 -0.43 18.09
CA ILE A 235 -9.25 -1.86 18.01
C ILE A 235 -10.55 -2.66 17.88
N ALA A 236 -11.59 -2.30 18.64
CA ALA A 236 -12.89 -2.94 18.54
C ALA A 236 -13.59 -2.63 17.21
N LEU A 237 -13.51 -1.38 16.73
CA LEU A 237 -14.08 -0.97 15.45
C LEU A 237 -13.39 -1.65 14.25
N LEU A 238 -12.08 -1.86 14.35
CA LEU A 238 -11.24 -2.47 13.31
C LEU A 238 -11.03 -3.97 13.51
N LYS A 239 -11.82 -4.63 14.36
CA LYS A 239 -11.65 -6.06 14.67
C LYS A 239 -11.54 -6.94 13.42
N LYS A 240 -12.36 -6.69 12.40
CA LYS A 240 -12.36 -7.46 11.14
C LYS A 240 -11.03 -7.28 10.38
N PRO A 241 -10.64 -6.05 9.98
CA PRO A 241 -9.32 -5.81 9.39
C PRO A 241 -8.15 -6.36 10.20
N ILE A 242 -8.21 -6.29 11.53
CA ILE A 242 -7.15 -6.81 12.41
C ILE A 242 -7.07 -8.33 12.31
N MET A 243 -8.20 -9.04 12.46
CA MET A 243 -8.25 -10.50 12.36
C MET A 243 -7.77 -11.00 11.00
N ASP A 244 -8.16 -10.32 9.91
CA ASP A 244 -7.70 -10.66 8.56
C ASP A 244 -6.17 -10.58 8.46
N ARG A 245 -5.55 -9.55 9.07
CA ARG A 245 -4.08 -9.40 9.07
C ARG A 245 -3.37 -10.39 9.98
N LEU A 246 -3.99 -10.81 11.08
CA LEU A 246 -3.46 -11.87 11.94
C LEU A 246 -3.46 -13.22 11.22
N GLY A 247 -4.48 -13.52 10.41
CA GLY A 247 -4.53 -14.76 9.60
C GLY A 247 -3.43 -14.83 8.53
N GLU A 248 -2.94 -13.69 8.07
CA GLU A 248 -1.87 -13.61 7.05
C GLU A 248 -0.45 -13.54 7.67
N ALA A 249 -0.29 -13.78 8.98
CA ALA A 249 0.95 -13.54 9.71
C ALA A 249 2.16 -14.33 9.17
N TYR A 250 1.95 -15.49 8.54
CA TYR A 250 3.03 -16.35 8.03
C TYR A 250 3.38 -16.14 6.55
N ASP A 251 2.61 -15.34 5.82
CA ASP A 251 2.79 -15.16 4.37
C ASP A 251 4.12 -14.48 4.02
N SER A 252 4.53 -13.47 4.82
CA SER A 252 5.72 -12.68 4.56
C SER A 252 6.26 -12.06 5.85
N PRO A 253 7.57 -11.76 5.95
CA PRO A 253 8.15 -11.16 7.16
C PRO A 253 7.54 -9.79 7.50
N ALA A 254 7.14 -9.01 6.49
CA ALA A 254 6.46 -7.74 6.72
C ALA A 254 5.08 -7.93 7.36
N LYS A 255 4.32 -8.95 6.91
CA LYS A 255 3.03 -9.29 7.51
C LYS A 255 3.20 -9.86 8.93
N THR A 256 4.23 -10.66 9.17
CA THR A 256 4.57 -11.15 10.53
C THR A 256 4.84 -9.98 11.48
N GLU A 257 5.65 -9.00 11.07
CA GLU A 257 5.98 -7.86 11.94
C GLU A 257 4.72 -7.00 12.21
N LEU A 258 3.85 -6.79 11.23
CA LEU A 258 2.56 -6.14 11.47
C LEU A 258 1.71 -6.94 12.48
N ALA A 259 1.60 -8.27 12.31
CA ALA A 259 0.85 -9.13 13.21
C ALA A 259 1.38 -9.07 14.66
N LEU A 260 2.69 -8.99 14.86
CA LEU A 260 3.29 -8.77 16.19
C LEU A 260 2.77 -7.48 16.84
N GLN A 261 2.79 -6.37 16.11
CA GLN A 261 2.34 -5.08 16.62
C GLN A 261 0.83 -5.08 16.93
N LEU A 262 0.03 -5.76 16.10
CA LEU A 262 -1.40 -5.92 16.34
C LEU A 262 -1.69 -6.79 17.57
N CYS A 263 -0.99 -7.91 17.74
CA CYS A 263 -1.11 -8.75 18.95
C CYS A 263 -0.81 -7.93 20.21
N TRP A 264 0.29 -7.16 20.17
CA TRP A 264 0.64 -6.29 21.29
C TRP A 264 -0.46 -5.26 21.58
N ALA A 265 -0.98 -4.58 20.56
CA ALA A 265 -2.02 -3.56 20.71
C ALA A 265 -3.32 -4.14 21.28
N ILE A 266 -3.75 -5.32 20.80
CA ILE A 266 -4.94 -6.02 21.32
C ILE A 266 -4.79 -6.30 22.81
N GLY A 267 -3.64 -6.84 23.22
CA GLY A 267 -3.37 -7.16 24.62
C GLY A 267 -3.27 -5.91 25.50
N GLU A 268 -2.51 -4.91 25.07
CA GLU A 268 -2.26 -3.67 25.83
C GLU A 268 -3.55 -2.87 26.10
N HIS A 269 -4.44 -2.82 25.11
CA HIS A 269 -5.65 -2.02 25.16
C HIS A 269 -6.93 -2.85 25.39
N GLY A 270 -6.78 -4.10 25.84
CA GLY A 270 -7.92 -4.95 26.19
C GLY A 270 -8.92 -5.17 25.05
N GLY A 271 -8.46 -5.24 23.81
CA GLY A 271 -9.32 -5.48 22.64
C GLY A 271 -10.31 -4.34 22.33
N GLY A 272 -10.04 -3.13 22.83
CA GLY A 272 -10.87 -1.95 22.65
C GLY A 272 -11.40 -1.32 23.93
N GLY A 273 -11.01 -1.82 25.11
CA GLY A 273 -11.46 -1.31 26.41
C GLY A 273 -12.65 -2.07 27.00
N ASP A 274 -13.11 -1.63 28.18
CA ASP A 274 -14.10 -2.35 29.02
C ASP A 274 -15.49 -2.45 28.40
N SER A 275 -15.85 -1.49 27.55
CA SER A 275 -17.15 -1.41 26.86
C SER A 275 -17.28 -2.43 25.73
N HIS A 276 -16.17 -2.97 25.21
CA HIS A 276 -16.12 -3.72 23.96
C HIS A 276 -15.92 -5.23 24.15
N LYS A 277 -16.66 -5.83 25.08
CA LYS A 277 -16.54 -7.26 25.44
C LYS A 277 -16.70 -8.22 24.27
N ASP A 278 -17.67 -7.99 23.39
CA ASP A 278 -17.92 -8.88 22.25
C ASP A 278 -16.76 -8.84 21.23
N ALA A 279 -16.21 -7.65 20.97
CA ALA A 279 -15.05 -7.50 20.12
C ALA A 279 -13.81 -8.16 20.75
N ALA A 280 -13.61 -7.98 22.06
CA ALA A 280 -12.53 -8.65 22.80
C ALA A 280 -12.64 -10.18 22.74
N ARG A 281 -13.86 -10.74 22.80
CA ARG A 281 -14.10 -12.18 22.66
C ARG A 281 -13.73 -12.69 21.27
N GLU A 282 -14.16 -12.02 20.21
CA GLU A 282 -13.80 -12.40 18.83
C GLU A 282 -12.29 -12.28 18.57
N LEU A 283 -11.66 -11.21 19.07
CA LEU A 283 -10.21 -11.05 18.99
C LEU A 283 -9.46 -12.15 19.76
N PHE A 284 -9.97 -12.54 20.93
CA PHE A 284 -9.42 -13.67 21.68
C PHE A 284 -9.48 -14.97 20.87
N GLU A 285 -10.61 -15.24 20.20
CA GLU A 285 -10.78 -16.44 19.36
C GLU A 285 -9.79 -16.46 18.21
N SER A 286 -9.57 -15.33 17.55
CA SER A 286 -8.56 -15.19 16.50
C SER A 286 -7.14 -15.42 17.04
N LEU A 287 -6.80 -14.87 18.20
CA LEU A 287 -5.51 -15.09 18.87
C LEU A 287 -5.32 -16.56 19.29
N GLU A 288 -6.37 -17.21 19.78
CA GLU A 288 -6.34 -18.63 20.16
C GLU A 288 -6.13 -19.54 18.93
N LEU A 289 -6.76 -19.21 17.80
CA LEU A 289 -6.56 -19.92 16.55
C LEU A 289 -5.10 -19.78 16.09
N LEU A 290 -4.57 -18.55 16.10
CA LEU A 290 -3.17 -18.27 15.76
C LEU A 290 -2.17 -18.96 16.72
N LEU A 291 -2.52 -19.11 18.00
CA LEU A 291 -1.75 -19.87 18.98
C LEU A 291 -1.65 -21.34 18.59
N TYR A 292 -2.78 -21.98 18.27
CA TYR A 292 -2.80 -23.39 17.91
C TYR A 292 -2.13 -23.68 16.57
N GLU A 293 -2.24 -22.77 15.60
CA GLU A 293 -1.49 -22.85 14.35
C GLU A 293 0.02 -22.79 14.60
N ASN A 294 0.51 -21.81 15.38
CA ASN A 294 1.92 -21.68 15.74
C ASN A 294 2.46 -22.97 16.39
N LEU A 295 1.71 -23.54 17.34
CA LEU A 295 2.11 -24.75 18.05
C LEU A 295 2.15 -25.98 17.14
N SER A 296 1.17 -26.09 16.24
CA SER A 296 1.11 -27.18 15.27
C SER A 296 2.30 -27.11 14.30
N SER A 297 2.59 -25.93 13.76
CA SER A 297 3.75 -25.69 12.89
C SER A 297 5.07 -25.93 13.60
N SER A 298 5.20 -25.54 14.88
CA SER A 298 6.40 -25.79 15.68
C SER A 298 6.63 -27.30 15.90
N ARG A 299 5.59 -28.09 16.18
CA ARG A 299 5.70 -29.55 16.37
C ARG A 299 6.06 -30.29 15.08
N LEU A 300 5.56 -29.83 13.93
CA LEU A 300 5.97 -30.36 12.63
C LEU A 300 7.41 -29.98 12.27
N GLY A 301 7.86 -28.77 12.61
CA GLY A 301 9.23 -28.31 12.34
C GLY A 301 10.33 -29.01 13.15
N ILE A 302 9.99 -29.56 14.32
CA ILE A 302 10.92 -30.35 15.17
C ILE A 302 11.11 -31.77 14.63
N ARG A 303 10.14 -32.33 13.89
CA ARG A 303 10.22 -33.71 13.36
C ARG A 303 11.07 -33.85 12.09
N GLN A 304 11.49 -32.72 11.50
CA GLN A 304 12.35 -32.67 10.31
C GLN A 304 13.76 -32.21 10.66
N GLU A 305 14.29 -32.67 11.79
CA GLU A 305 15.71 -32.57 12.15
C GLU A 305 16.53 -33.60 11.39
N SER A 306 16.74 -33.38 10.09
CA SER A 306 17.82 -34.07 9.37
C SER A 306 18.30 -33.27 8.17
N ALA A 307 19.53 -32.79 8.31
CA ALA A 307 20.46 -32.26 7.29
C ALA A 307 20.20 -30.86 6.71
N LEU A 308 21.13 -29.94 7.05
CA LEU A 308 21.49 -28.68 6.38
C LEU A 308 20.47 -27.52 6.50
N SER A 309 20.40 -26.89 7.68
CA SER A 309 19.59 -25.67 7.85
C SER A 309 20.25 -24.45 7.19
N SER A 310 19.56 -23.83 6.25
CA SER A 310 19.93 -22.54 5.66
C SER A 310 19.62 -21.37 6.62
N ASP A 311 20.33 -20.24 6.50
CA ASP A 311 20.07 -18.99 7.27
C ASP A 311 18.61 -18.50 7.18
N SER A 312 17.89 -18.89 6.14
CA SER A 312 16.47 -18.54 5.96
C SER A 312 15.54 -19.31 6.91
N GLU A 313 15.90 -20.54 7.28
CA GLU A 313 15.10 -21.37 8.19
C GLU A 313 15.27 -20.95 9.65
N THR A 314 16.47 -20.53 10.04
CA THR A 314 16.74 -20.02 11.41
C THR A 314 16.00 -18.71 11.66
N SER A 315 15.99 -17.80 10.69
CA SER A 315 15.23 -16.54 10.74
C SER A 315 13.72 -16.77 10.86
N ARG A 316 13.16 -17.72 10.08
CA ARG A 316 11.75 -18.10 10.17
C ARG A 316 11.39 -18.68 11.54
N LYS A 317 12.19 -19.63 12.06
CA LYS A 317 11.98 -20.20 13.41
C LYS A 317 12.02 -19.13 14.51
N SER A 318 12.94 -18.17 14.41
CA SER A 318 13.03 -17.03 15.33
C SER A 318 11.80 -16.11 15.25
N SER A 319 11.29 -15.83 14.04
CA SER A 319 10.07 -15.03 13.88
C SER A 319 8.83 -15.72 14.43
N GLN A 320 8.73 -17.05 14.30
CA GLN A 320 7.63 -17.85 14.85
C GLN A 320 7.63 -17.86 16.39
N SER A 321 8.80 -18.04 17.02
CA SER A 321 8.89 -18.01 18.49
C SER A 321 8.56 -16.62 19.05
N ARG A 322 8.98 -15.55 18.36
CA ARG A 322 8.56 -14.17 18.68
C ARG A 322 7.05 -14.01 18.59
N LEU A 323 6.43 -14.48 17.50
CA LEU A 323 4.97 -14.41 17.32
C LEU A 323 4.22 -15.15 18.42
N LEU A 324 4.64 -16.37 18.74
CA LEU A 324 4.08 -17.15 19.85
C LEU A 324 4.11 -16.37 21.17
N CYS A 325 5.25 -15.76 21.51
CA CYS A 325 5.39 -14.96 22.74
C CYS A 325 4.41 -13.78 22.78
N PHE A 326 4.26 -13.07 21.66
CA PHE A 326 3.32 -11.94 21.55
C PHE A 326 1.87 -12.40 21.66
N VAL A 327 1.49 -13.51 21.03
CA VAL A 327 0.14 -14.09 21.11
C VAL A 327 -0.18 -14.53 22.53
N VAL A 328 0.73 -15.25 23.19
CA VAL A 328 0.57 -15.69 24.59
C VAL A 328 0.40 -14.48 25.51
N THR A 329 1.23 -13.45 25.34
CA THR A 329 1.15 -12.22 26.13
C THR A 329 -0.16 -11.48 25.87
N ALA A 330 -0.61 -11.42 24.61
CA ALA A 330 -1.88 -10.79 24.24
C ALA A 330 -3.07 -11.51 24.87
N ILE A 331 -3.12 -12.84 24.77
CA ILE A 331 -4.15 -13.69 25.41
C ILE A 331 -4.18 -13.46 26.93
N ALA A 332 -3.02 -13.47 27.58
CA ALA A 332 -2.91 -13.27 29.02
C ALA A 332 -3.43 -11.87 29.42
N LYS A 333 -2.95 -10.81 28.75
CA LYS A 333 -3.38 -9.43 29.03
C LYS A 333 -4.88 -9.25 28.78
N LEU A 334 -5.39 -9.76 27.66
CA LEU A 334 -6.80 -9.66 27.30
C LEU A 334 -7.69 -10.37 28.33
N ALA A 335 -7.26 -11.51 28.85
CA ALA A 335 -7.95 -12.25 29.91
C ALA A 335 -7.87 -11.57 31.29
N THR A 336 -6.79 -10.84 31.58
CA THR A 336 -6.72 -10.02 32.80
C THR A 336 -7.64 -8.81 32.75
N HIS A 337 -7.80 -8.23 31.55
CA HIS A 337 -8.69 -7.10 31.31
C HIS A 337 -10.16 -7.57 31.34
N HIS A 338 -10.49 -8.62 30.57
CA HIS A 338 -11.82 -9.21 30.51
C HIS A 338 -11.86 -10.55 31.27
N ARG A 339 -12.21 -10.49 32.56
CA ARG A 339 -12.20 -11.65 33.48
C ARG A 339 -13.02 -12.86 33.01
N GLU A 340 -14.01 -12.66 32.15
CA GLU A 340 -14.81 -13.74 31.56
C GLU A 340 -14.00 -14.67 30.64
N LEU A 341 -12.89 -14.19 30.06
CA LEU A 341 -12.01 -14.97 29.18
C LEU A 341 -10.97 -15.79 29.96
N LEU A 342 -10.82 -15.54 31.26
CA LEU A 342 -9.76 -16.11 32.09
C LEU A 342 -9.79 -17.66 32.19
N PRO A 343 -10.95 -18.34 32.34
CA PRO A 343 -10.99 -19.79 32.31
C PRO A 343 -10.51 -20.36 30.96
N ARG A 344 -10.93 -19.73 29.85
CA ARG A 344 -10.54 -20.13 28.50
C ARG A 344 -9.03 -19.95 28.29
N ALA A 345 -8.50 -18.78 28.65
CA ALA A 345 -7.07 -18.48 28.58
C ALA A 345 -6.21 -19.50 29.35
N ARG A 346 -6.64 -19.93 30.54
CA ARG A 346 -5.93 -20.97 31.31
C ARG A 346 -5.87 -22.29 30.55
N VAL A 347 -6.95 -22.69 29.89
CA VAL A 347 -6.98 -23.92 29.07
C VAL A 347 -6.13 -23.78 27.82
N SER A 348 -6.21 -22.63 27.13
CA SER A 348 -5.44 -22.40 25.90
C SER A 348 -3.94 -22.36 26.18
N LEU A 349 -3.53 -21.67 27.26
CA LEU A 349 -2.13 -21.55 27.66
C LEU A 349 -1.61 -22.80 28.38
N GLY A 350 -2.43 -23.54 29.14
CA GLY A 350 -2.02 -24.79 29.80
C GLY A 350 -1.58 -25.88 28.81
N LYS A 351 -2.08 -25.84 27.56
CA LYS A 351 -1.61 -26.73 26.48
C LYS A 351 -0.19 -26.44 25.98
N LEU A 352 0.43 -25.36 26.46
CA LEU A 352 1.84 -25.05 26.22
C LEU A 352 2.77 -25.88 27.12
N ASP A 353 2.29 -26.34 28.28
CA ASP A 353 3.07 -27.16 29.20
C ASP A 353 3.00 -28.64 28.76
N PRO A 354 4.14 -29.24 28.37
CA PRO A 354 4.19 -30.64 27.92
C PRO A 354 3.87 -31.66 29.02
N GLU A 355 3.82 -31.26 30.29
CA GLU A 355 3.49 -32.13 31.43
C GLU A 355 1.97 -32.32 31.65
N SER A 356 1.12 -31.58 30.92
CA SER A 356 -0.35 -31.67 31.05
C SER A 356 -1.01 -32.76 30.18
N GLN A 357 -0.20 -33.57 29.47
CA GLN A 357 -0.65 -34.62 28.55
C GLN A 357 -0.26 -36.05 28.96
N THR A 358 0.09 -36.30 30.22
CA THR A 358 0.24 -37.66 30.78
C THR A 358 -0.83 -37.99 31.79
#